data_AF-A0A9E5IJ12-F1
#
_entry.id   AF-A0A9E5IJ12-F1
#
_cell.length_a   1.000
_cell.length_b   1.000
_cell.length_c   1.000
_cell.angle_alpha   90.00
_cell.angle_beta   90.00
_cell.angle_gamma   90.00
#
_symmetry.space_group_name_H-M   'P 1'
#
loop_
_entity.id
_entity.type
_entity.pdbx_description
1 polymer ?
#
loop_
_entity_poly.entity_id
_entity_poly.type
_entity_poly.pdbx_seq_one_letter_code
_entity_poly.pdbx_strand_id
1 'polypeptide(L)'
;RAAAKTDFAITNGGGLRDTFPAATYKVVNTTYKRPATGVTGPFDVTLGDAISVLPFGNSIATSKISGQQLWDALENGVSQYPSAGRFPQISGFKFTFDSSKAVGSRIQTVTKLDGTAIKKDSTMYTVVTNDFMLYGGDGYVGFFNPTMAKFSGQLLLDILVNGIKADMAAGKVTETPKADGRIVRTNA
;
A
#
# COMPACT_ATOMS: atom_id res chain seq x y z
N ARG A 1 5.56 3.72 -5.78
CA ARG A 1 5.42 3.87 -7.25
C ARG A 1 6.38 4.90 -7.83
N ALA A 2 6.23 6.20 -7.52
CA ALA A 2 7.04 7.27 -8.15
C ALA A 2 8.56 7.07 -7.99
N ALA A 3 9.04 6.80 -6.77
CA ALA A 3 10.45 6.51 -6.51
C ALA A 3 10.97 5.28 -7.29
N ALA A 4 10.10 4.27 -7.47
CA ALA A 4 10.42 3.02 -8.17
C ALA A 4 10.21 3.10 -9.69
N LYS A 5 9.66 4.21 -10.21
CA LYS A 5 9.32 4.42 -11.64
C LYS A 5 8.49 3.29 -12.25
N THR A 6 7.51 2.77 -11.50
CA THR A 6 6.59 1.71 -11.94
C THR A 6 5.22 2.25 -12.35
N ASP A 7 4.46 1.45 -13.10
CA ASP A 7 3.06 1.71 -13.43
C ASP A 7 2.20 1.64 -12.18
N PHE A 8 2.43 0.63 -11.34
CA PHE A 8 1.62 0.35 -10.14
C PHE A 8 2.47 0.16 -8.88
N ALA A 9 1.85 0.37 -7.72
CA ALA A 9 2.33 -0.15 -6.45
C ALA A 9 1.19 -0.86 -5.71
N ILE A 10 1.52 -1.98 -5.06
CA ILE A 10 0.58 -2.77 -4.26
C ILE A 10 1.28 -3.18 -2.97
N THR A 11 0.61 -3.03 -1.82
CA THR A 11 1.04 -3.59 -0.53
C THR A 11 -0.18 -4.10 0.23
N ASN A 12 -0.04 -5.20 0.96
CA ASN A 12 -1.13 -5.76 1.76
C ASN A 12 -1.35 -4.89 3.02
N GLY A 13 -2.62 -4.65 3.37
CA GLY A 13 -3.01 -3.79 4.50
C GLY A 13 -2.56 -4.34 5.85
N GLY A 14 -2.45 -5.66 6.00
CA GLY A 14 -1.95 -6.32 7.20
C GLY A 14 -0.46 -6.08 7.49
N GLY A 15 0.28 -5.57 6.50
CA GLY A 15 1.64 -5.06 6.69
C GLY A 15 1.70 -3.67 7.33
N LEU A 16 0.57 -2.94 7.36
CA LEU A 16 0.44 -1.62 8.00
C LEU A 16 -0.19 -1.81 9.38
N ARG A 17 0.60 -1.57 10.43
CA ARG A 17 0.28 -2.10 11.78
C ARG A 17 -0.28 -1.09 12.76
N ASP A 18 -0.26 0.19 12.41
CA ASP A 18 -0.76 1.28 13.25
C ASP A 18 -1.18 2.48 12.39
N THR A 19 -1.78 3.49 13.00
CA THR A 19 -1.95 4.82 12.41
C THR A 19 -0.62 5.55 12.31
N PHE A 20 -0.60 6.70 11.62
CA PHE A 20 0.57 7.58 11.62
C PHE A 20 0.14 9.03 11.93
N PRO A 21 0.56 9.63 13.07
CA PRO A 21 1.45 9.08 14.11
C PRO A 21 0.87 7.82 14.79
N ALA A 22 1.74 6.97 15.34
CA ALA A 22 1.35 5.66 15.87
C ALA A 22 0.53 5.80 17.15
N ALA A 23 -0.63 5.14 17.21
CA ALA A 23 -1.51 5.18 18.38
C ALA A 23 -0.97 4.32 19.53
N THR A 24 -0.21 3.26 19.21
CA THR A 24 0.36 2.35 20.20
C THR A 24 1.72 2.80 20.73
N TYR A 25 2.36 3.77 20.08
CA TYR A 25 3.69 4.27 20.47
C TYR A 25 3.60 5.56 21.30
N LYS A 26 4.13 5.49 22.53
CA LYS A 26 4.20 6.64 23.43
C LYS A 26 5.62 7.18 23.50
N VAL A 27 5.79 8.43 23.07
CA VAL A 27 7.07 9.13 23.18
C VAL A 27 7.24 9.60 24.63
N VAL A 28 8.40 9.30 25.24
CA VAL A 28 8.71 9.72 26.62
C VAL A 28 8.94 11.23 26.71
N ASN A 29 9.53 11.83 25.68
CA ASN A 29 9.70 13.27 25.62
C ASN A 29 8.35 13.97 25.41
N THR A 30 7.85 14.61 26.47
CA THR A 30 6.57 15.31 26.51
C THR A 30 6.58 16.66 25.80
N THR A 31 7.73 17.14 25.30
CA THR A 31 7.79 18.40 24.54
C THR A 31 7.25 18.26 23.12
N TYR A 32 7.15 17.03 22.59
CA TYR A 32 6.61 16.80 21.26
C TYR A 32 5.10 17.05 21.21
N LYS A 33 4.64 17.72 20.14
CA LYS A 33 3.23 17.89 19.83
C LYS A 33 2.67 16.60 19.22
N ARG A 34 2.03 15.78 20.05
CA ARG A 34 1.48 14.46 19.69
C ARG A 34 -0.04 14.49 19.45
N PRO A 35 -0.62 13.53 18.72
CA PRO A 35 -2.08 13.40 18.63
C PRO A 35 -2.70 13.22 20.03
N ALA A 36 -3.61 14.12 20.38
CA ALA A 36 -4.41 14.08 21.59
C ALA A 36 -5.77 14.73 21.31
N THR A 37 -6.78 14.43 22.13
CA THR A 37 -8.12 15.02 21.99
C THR A 37 -8.04 16.55 21.95
N GLY A 38 -8.65 17.16 20.94
CA GLY A 38 -8.70 18.62 20.76
C GLY A 38 -7.45 19.25 20.11
N VAL A 39 -6.45 18.45 19.72
CA VAL A 39 -5.27 18.94 19.01
C VAL A 39 -5.42 18.67 17.51
N THR A 40 -5.35 19.72 16.70
CA THR A 40 -5.20 19.62 15.25
C THR A 40 -3.73 19.79 14.86
N GLY A 41 -3.30 19.08 13.80
CA GLY A 41 -1.92 19.08 13.33
C GLY A 41 -1.35 20.47 12.97
N PRO A 42 -0.06 20.56 12.61
CA PRO A 42 0.89 19.45 12.42
C PRO A 42 1.28 18.76 13.74
N PHE A 43 1.73 17.51 13.67
CA PHE A 43 2.21 16.71 14.79
C PHE A 43 3.67 16.32 14.60
N ASP A 44 4.40 16.21 15.70
CA ASP A 44 5.75 15.66 15.72
C ASP A 44 5.71 14.14 15.59
N VAL A 45 6.56 13.60 14.73
CA VAL A 45 6.73 12.16 14.50
C VAL A 45 8.16 11.74 14.72
N THR A 46 8.33 10.49 15.12
CA THR A 46 9.62 9.89 15.46
C THR A 46 9.86 8.64 14.62
N LEU A 47 11.08 8.10 14.68
CA LEU A 47 11.36 6.78 14.10
C LEU A 47 10.51 5.68 14.76
N GLY A 48 10.20 5.81 16.05
CA GLY A 48 9.32 4.86 16.75
C GLY A 48 7.92 4.79 16.14
N ASP A 49 7.37 5.91 15.69
CA ASP A 49 6.10 5.92 14.95
C ASP A 49 6.18 5.11 13.66
N ALA A 50 7.24 5.31 12.88
CA ALA A 50 7.41 4.65 11.59
C ALA A 50 7.62 3.13 11.77
N ILE A 51 8.38 2.72 12.79
CA ILE A 51 8.59 1.31 13.14
C ILE A 51 7.28 0.67 13.62
N SER A 52 6.47 1.37 14.42
CA SER A 52 5.16 0.86 14.85
C SER A 52 4.22 0.60 13.67
N VAL A 53 4.28 1.41 12.61
CA VAL A 53 3.50 1.17 11.39
C VAL A 53 4.09 0.05 10.52
N LEU A 54 5.43 0.00 10.37
CA LEU A 54 6.16 -0.90 9.47
C LEU A 54 7.21 -1.76 10.21
N PRO A 55 6.81 -2.71 11.07
CA PRO A 55 7.73 -3.37 12.00
C PRO A 55 8.52 -4.55 11.41
N PHE A 56 8.22 -4.97 10.18
CA PHE A 56 8.70 -6.26 9.64
C PHE A 56 10.03 -6.19 8.89
N GLY A 57 10.58 -4.99 8.66
CA GLY A 57 11.81 -4.84 7.87
C GLY A 57 11.66 -5.32 6.42
N ASN A 58 10.45 -5.26 5.85
CA ASN A 58 10.23 -5.67 4.46
C ASN A 58 11.04 -4.80 3.50
N SER A 59 11.67 -5.42 2.52
CA SER A 59 12.26 -4.73 1.38
C SER A 59 11.22 -4.49 0.28
N ILE A 60 11.45 -3.47 -0.56
CA ILE A 60 10.65 -3.31 -1.78
C ILE A 60 11.39 -3.87 -3.00
N ALA A 61 10.62 -4.45 -3.90
CA ALA A 61 11.10 -4.93 -5.18
C ALA A 61 10.15 -4.51 -6.31
N THR A 62 10.74 -4.19 -7.47
CA THR A 62 9.99 -4.01 -8.70
C THR A 62 9.94 -5.32 -9.48
N SER A 63 8.80 -5.63 -10.08
CA SER A 63 8.59 -6.82 -10.91
C SER A 63 7.64 -6.49 -12.07
N LYS A 64 7.25 -7.50 -12.85
CA LYS A 64 6.23 -7.39 -13.88
C LYS A 64 4.97 -8.17 -13.46
N ILE A 65 3.82 -7.69 -13.91
CA ILE A 65 2.52 -8.32 -13.69
C ILE A 65 1.69 -8.18 -14.97
N SER A 66 1.04 -9.26 -15.42
CA SER A 66 0.08 -9.17 -16.53
C SER A 66 -1.25 -8.57 -16.06
N GLY A 67 -2.08 -8.09 -16.98
CA GLY A 67 -3.45 -7.66 -16.70
C GLY A 67 -4.24 -8.75 -15.99
N GLN A 68 -4.17 -10.00 -16.49
CA GLN A 68 -4.76 -11.18 -15.86
C GLN A 68 -4.29 -11.37 -14.41
N GLN A 69 -2.96 -11.37 -14.18
CA GLN A 69 -2.40 -11.54 -12.82
C GLN A 69 -2.79 -10.40 -11.89
N LEU A 70 -2.90 -9.17 -12.39
CA LEU A 70 -3.38 -8.03 -11.59
C LEU A 70 -4.82 -8.25 -11.12
N TRP A 71 -5.71 -8.66 -12.02
CA TRP A 71 -7.10 -8.95 -11.67
C TRP A 71 -7.19 -10.09 -10.63
N ASP A 72 -6.44 -11.17 -10.83
CA ASP A 72 -6.45 -12.31 -9.92
C ASP A 72 -5.83 -11.96 -8.54
N ALA A 73 -4.80 -11.11 -8.51
CA ALA A 73 -4.22 -10.59 -7.27
C ALA A 73 -5.20 -9.71 -6.49
N LEU A 74 -6.01 -8.92 -7.19
CA LEU A 74 -7.05 -8.10 -6.57
C LEU A 74 -8.20 -8.97 -6.05
N GLU A 75 -8.61 -10.01 -6.79
CA GLU A 75 -9.58 -11.01 -6.31
C GLU A 75 -9.10 -11.70 -5.04
N ASN A 76 -7.83 -12.13 -4.97
CA ASN A 76 -7.23 -12.63 -3.73
C ASN A 76 -7.33 -11.59 -2.63
N GLY A 77 -6.94 -10.34 -2.91
CA GLY A 77 -6.92 -9.26 -1.93
C GLY A 77 -8.29 -8.96 -1.30
N VAL A 78 -9.38 -9.05 -2.06
CA VAL A 78 -10.75 -8.80 -1.55
C VAL A 78 -11.49 -10.06 -1.12
N SER A 79 -10.90 -11.26 -1.26
CA SER A 79 -11.54 -12.55 -0.99
C SER A 79 -12.03 -12.72 0.45
N GLN A 80 -11.37 -12.09 1.42
CA GLN A 80 -11.67 -12.15 2.85
C GLN A 80 -11.95 -10.77 3.46
N TYR A 81 -12.39 -9.83 2.64
CA TYR A 81 -12.84 -8.52 3.13
C TYR A 81 -14.02 -8.70 4.13
N PRO A 82 -14.09 -7.92 5.23
CA PRO A 82 -13.17 -6.84 5.63
C PRO A 82 -12.03 -7.27 6.56
N SER A 83 -11.94 -8.53 6.99
CA SER A 83 -11.17 -8.90 8.18
C SER A 83 -9.74 -9.37 7.94
N ALA A 84 -9.35 -9.69 6.71
CA ALA A 84 -8.01 -10.24 6.42
C ALA A 84 -6.97 -9.18 6.06
N GLY A 85 -5.72 -9.41 6.49
CA GLY A 85 -4.56 -8.56 6.18
C GLY A 85 -4.23 -8.46 4.68
N ARG A 86 -4.74 -9.38 3.86
CA ARG A 86 -4.49 -9.42 2.42
C ARG A 86 -5.10 -8.27 1.61
N PHE A 87 -5.94 -7.42 2.22
CA PHE A 87 -6.58 -6.32 1.48
C PHE A 87 -5.54 -5.38 0.83
N PRO A 88 -5.62 -5.10 -0.48
CA PRO A 88 -4.56 -4.41 -1.20
C PRO A 88 -4.68 -2.89 -1.03
N GLN A 89 -3.63 -2.27 -0.50
CA GLN A 89 -3.38 -0.84 -0.62
C GLN A 89 -2.65 -0.57 -1.94
N ILE A 90 -3.11 0.41 -2.72
CA ILE A 90 -2.68 0.59 -4.12
C ILE A 90 -2.23 2.01 -4.45
N SER A 91 -1.46 2.12 -5.54
CA SER A 91 -1.13 3.38 -6.22
C SER A 91 -0.96 3.15 -7.73
N GLY A 92 -1.37 4.11 -8.54
CA GLY A 92 -1.21 4.09 -10.01
C GLY A 92 -2.41 3.57 -10.80
N PHE A 93 -3.45 3.08 -10.12
CA PHE A 93 -4.70 2.62 -10.72
C PHE A 93 -5.85 2.76 -9.72
N LYS A 94 -7.07 2.47 -10.18
CA LYS A 94 -8.29 2.40 -9.36
C LYS A 94 -9.00 1.07 -9.61
N PHE A 95 -9.70 0.54 -8.61
CA PHE A 95 -10.60 -0.58 -8.81
C PHE A 95 -11.89 -0.47 -7.99
N THR A 96 -12.92 -1.16 -8.47
CA THR A 96 -14.17 -1.32 -7.74
C THR A 96 -14.41 -2.81 -7.45
N PHE A 97 -15.04 -3.10 -6.32
CA PHE A 97 -15.38 -4.47 -5.94
C PHE A 97 -16.72 -4.56 -5.24
N ASP A 98 -17.36 -5.71 -5.37
CA ASP A 98 -18.60 -6.08 -4.67
C ASP A 98 -18.29 -7.26 -3.76
N SER A 99 -18.34 -7.00 -2.45
CA SER A 99 -18.03 -8.00 -1.41
C SER A 99 -19.12 -9.05 -1.24
N SER A 100 -20.34 -8.81 -1.74
CA SER A 100 -21.45 -9.78 -1.70
C SER A 100 -21.32 -10.89 -2.74
N LYS A 101 -20.52 -10.68 -3.79
CA LYS A 101 -20.28 -11.69 -4.83
C LYS A 101 -19.39 -12.83 -4.34
N ALA A 102 -19.49 -13.96 -5.03
CA ALA A 102 -18.65 -15.13 -4.80
C ALA A 102 -17.16 -14.76 -4.88
N VAL A 103 -16.36 -15.37 -4.01
CA VAL A 103 -14.89 -15.21 -4.02
C VAL A 103 -14.35 -15.58 -5.42
N GLY A 104 -13.50 -14.73 -5.98
CA GLY A 104 -12.99 -14.88 -7.35
C GLY A 104 -13.87 -14.20 -8.41
N SER A 105 -14.96 -13.54 -8.02
CA SER A 105 -15.82 -12.74 -8.91
C SER A 105 -16.27 -11.43 -8.25
N ARG A 106 -15.42 -10.86 -7.39
CA ARG A 106 -15.72 -9.64 -6.63
C ARG A 106 -15.25 -8.38 -7.33
N ILE A 107 -14.18 -8.43 -8.12
CA ILE A 107 -13.65 -7.27 -8.84
C ILE A 107 -14.55 -6.96 -10.04
N GLN A 108 -14.95 -5.69 -10.18
CA GLN A 108 -15.86 -5.26 -11.23
C GLN A 108 -15.16 -4.40 -12.28
N THR A 109 -14.32 -3.46 -11.85
CA THR A 109 -13.55 -2.61 -12.75
C THR A 109 -12.14 -2.43 -12.23
N VAL A 110 -11.19 -2.36 -13.16
CA VAL A 110 -9.80 -1.95 -12.90
C VAL A 110 -9.44 -0.93 -13.97
N THR A 111 -8.98 0.26 -13.56
CA THR A 111 -8.71 1.38 -14.48
C THR A 111 -7.42 2.09 -14.11
N LYS A 112 -6.74 2.64 -15.10
CA LYS A 112 -5.69 3.64 -14.88
C LYS A 112 -6.29 4.89 -14.25
N LEU A 113 -5.44 5.79 -13.74
CA LEU A 113 -5.90 7.03 -13.10
C LEU A 113 -6.69 7.95 -14.04
N ASP A 114 -6.44 7.87 -15.35
CA ASP A 114 -7.16 8.60 -16.41
C ASP A 114 -8.51 7.95 -16.81
N GLY A 115 -8.89 6.84 -16.17
CA GLY A 115 -10.13 6.12 -16.46
C GLY A 115 -9.99 5.03 -17.54
N THR A 116 -8.83 4.90 -18.20
CA THR A 116 -8.60 3.83 -19.19
C THR A 116 -8.69 2.46 -18.52
N ALA A 117 -9.51 1.56 -19.07
CA ALA A 117 -9.65 0.20 -18.55
C ALA A 117 -8.33 -0.59 -18.61
N ILE A 118 -7.99 -1.28 -17.52
CA ILE A 118 -6.93 -2.28 -17.47
C ILE A 118 -7.60 -3.64 -17.68
N LYS A 119 -7.37 -4.23 -18.85
CA LYS A 119 -8.02 -5.47 -19.25
C LYS A 119 -7.45 -6.67 -18.52
N LYS A 120 -8.28 -7.69 -18.36
CA LYS A 120 -7.90 -9.02 -17.87
C LYS A 120 -7.25 -9.82 -19.01
N ASP A 121 -6.03 -9.44 -19.41
CA ASP A 121 -5.31 -10.01 -20.55
C ASP A 121 -3.80 -10.17 -20.28
N SER A 122 -3.03 -10.48 -21.33
CA SER A 122 -1.58 -10.69 -21.24
C SER A 122 -0.74 -9.40 -21.29
N THR A 123 -1.37 -8.22 -21.29
CA THR A 123 -0.65 -6.93 -21.29
C THR A 123 0.21 -6.83 -20.03
N MET A 124 1.51 -6.57 -20.20
CA MET A 124 2.46 -6.50 -19.10
C MET A 124 2.59 -5.09 -18.55
N TYR A 125 2.59 -4.98 -17.22
CA TYR A 125 2.83 -3.75 -16.48
C TYR A 125 4.00 -3.92 -15.51
N THR A 126 4.59 -2.80 -15.11
CA THR A 126 5.58 -2.76 -14.02
C THR A 126 4.91 -2.48 -12.68
N VAL A 127 5.29 -3.22 -11.66
CA VAL A 127 4.70 -3.10 -10.32
C VAL A 127 5.79 -3.10 -9.27
N VAL A 128 5.61 -2.28 -8.22
CA VAL A 128 6.43 -2.36 -7.01
C VAL A 128 5.59 -2.92 -5.88
N THR A 129 6.16 -3.87 -5.13
CA THR A 129 5.53 -4.51 -3.96
C THR A 129 6.56 -4.75 -2.87
N ASN A 130 6.10 -5.14 -1.68
CA ASN A 130 6.98 -5.66 -0.63
C ASN A 130 7.38 -7.12 -0.92
N ASP A 131 8.52 -7.54 -0.37
CA ASP A 131 9.08 -8.89 -0.51
C ASP A 131 8.17 -10.00 0.03
N PHE A 132 7.44 -9.75 1.11
CA PHE A 132 6.46 -10.69 1.67
C PHE A 132 5.42 -11.10 0.63
N MET A 133 4.80 -10.14 -0.06
CA MET A 133 3.84 -10.40 -1.13
C MET A 133 4.51 -10.95 -2.39
N LEU A 134 5.72 -10.49 -2.73
CA LEU A 134 6.47 -11.00 -3.88
C LEU A 134 6.64 -12.53 -3.80
N TYR A 135 6.91 -13.05 -2.60
CA TYR A 135 7.07 -14.47 -2.34
C TYR A 135 5.78 -15.19 -1.94
N GLY A 136 4.62 -14.56 -2.11
CA GLY A 136 3.31 -15.22 -1.95
C GLY A 136 2.66 -15.11 -0.58
N GLY A 137 3.18 -14.27 0.31
CA GLY A 137 2.52 -13.91 1.56
C GLY A 137 1.08 -13.43 1.34
N ASP A 138 0.20 -13.66 2.33
CA ASP A 138 -1.23 -13.33 2.25
C ASP A 138 -1.98 -13.97 1.05
N GLY A 139 -1.45 -15.07 0.52
CA GLY A 139 -2.04 -15.80 -0.60
C GLY A 139 -1.72 -15.19 -1.97
N TYR A 140 -0.78 -14.25 -2.06
CA TYR A 140 -0.35 -13.63 -3.32
C TYR A 140 0.56 -14.53 -4.19
N VAL A 141 0.40 -15.85 -4.08
CA VAL A 141 1.26 -16.85 -4.72
C VAL A 141 1.12 -16.79 -6.25
N GLY A 142 2.23 -16.60 -6.96
CA GLY A 142 2.28 -16.68 -8.42
C GLY A 142 1.76 -15.44 -9.17
N PHE A 143 1.37 -14.37 -8.48
CA PHE A 143 0.91 -13.14 -9.13
C PHE A 143 2.04 -12.19 -9.50
N PHE A 144 3.08 -12.14 -8.67
CA PHE A 144 4.31 -11.40 -8.96
C PHE A 144 5.37 -12.37 -9.46
N ASN A 145 6.34 -11.87 -10.23
CA ASN A 145 7.43 -12.68 -10.75
C ASN A 145 8.73 -12.43 -9.95
N PRO A 146 9.13 -13.33 -9.04
CA PRO A 146 10.34 -13.15 -8.23
C PRO A 146 11.63 -13.27 -9.05
N THR A 147 11.63 -14.07 -10.14
CA THR A 147 12.84 -14.25 -10.97
C THR A 147 13.16 -13.01 -11.80
N MET A 148 12.16 -12.17 -12.05
CA MET A 148 12.32 -10.86 -12.71
C MET A 148 12.41 -9.69 -11.71
N ALA A 149 12.40 -9.98 -10.41
CA ALA A 149 12.34 -8.94 -9.40
C ALA A 149 13.67 -8.18 -9.27
N LYS A 150 13.59 -6.85 -9.18
CA LYS A 150 14.72 -5.98 -8.86
C LYS A 150 14.49 -5.34 -7.51
N PHE A 151 15.27 -5.78 -6.52
CA PHE A 151 15.27 -5.19 -5.20
C PHE A 151 15.90 -3.80 -5.24
N SER A 152 15.27 -2.86 -4.54
CA SER A 152 15.80 -1.50 -4.43
C SER A 152 17.04 -1.39 -3.54
N GLY A 153 17.29 -2.41 -2.71
CA GLY A 153 18.25 -2.33 -1.59
C GLY A 153 17.75 -1.48 -0.42
N GLN A 154 16.51 -0.98 -0.47
CA GLN A 154 15.90 -0.14 0.56
C GLN A 154 14.80 -0.89 1.28
N LEU A 155 14.68 -0.63 2.58
CA LEU A 155 13.55 -1.07 3.38
C LEU A 155 12.33 -0.19 3.08
N LEU A 156 11.14 -0.78 3.18
CA LEU A 156 9.88 -0.04 3.10
C LEU A 156 9.81 1.05 4.18
N LEU A 157 10.35 0.77 5.37
CA LEU A 157 10.50 1.73 6.46
C LEU A 157 11.35 2.95 6.03
N ASP A 158 12.50 2.72 5.41
CA ASP A 158 13.40 3.79 4.99
C ASP A 158 12.76 4.68 3.93
N ILE A 159 11.94 4.11 3.05
CA ILE A 159 11.22 4.89 2.03
C ILE A 159 10.23 5.86 2.69
N LEU A 160 9.48 5.41 3.70
CA LEU A 160 8.59 6.27 4.47
C LEU A 160 9.37 7.37 5.20
N VAL A 161 10.41 6.99 5.95
CA VAL A 161 11.22 7.91 6.75
C VAL A 161 11.91 8.94 5.86
N ASN A 162 12.48 8.53 4.73
CA ASN A 162 13.13 9.43 3.79
C ASN A 162 12.14 10.39 3.12
N GLY A 163 10.91 9.94 2.83
CA GLY A 163 9.84 10.82 2.34
C GLY A 163 9.50 11.93 3.34
N ILE A 164 9.30 11.57 4.60
CA ILE A 164 9.01 12.54 5.68
C ILE A 164 10.18 13.51 5.89
N LYS A 165 11.42 12.99 5.91
CA LYS A 165 12.63 13.83 6.02
C LYS A 165 12.77 14.79 4.84
N ALA A 166 12.41 14.36 3.63
CA ALA A 166 12.46 15.20 2.44
C ALA A 166 11.42 16.33 2.49
N ASP A 167 10.19 16.05 2.95
CA ASP A 167 9.18 17.09 3.18
C ASP A 167 9.67 18.10 4.23
N MET A 168 10.18 17.61 5.37
CA MET A 168 10.73 18.45 6.43
C MET A 168 11.88 19.34 5.94
N ALA A 169 12.83 18.77 5.18
CA ALA A 169 13.94 19.53 4.60
C ALA A 169 13.47 20.59 3.58
N ALA A 170 12.31 20.37 2.95
CA ALA A 170 11.66 21.32 2.06
C ALA A 170 10.74 22.32 2.80
N GLY A 171 10.72 22.32 4.13
CA GLY A 171 9.83 23.17 4.94
C GLY A 171 8.35 22.82 4.83
N LYS A 172 8.03 21.59 4.42
CA LYS A 172 6.66 21.09 4.24
C LYS A 172 6.24 20.21 5.40
N VAL A 173 4.97 20.31 5.77
CA VAL A 173 4.31 19.34 6.63
C VAL A 173 3.88 18.16 5.76
N THR A 174 4.24 16.94 6.16
CA THR A 174 3.74 15.74 5.50
C THR A 174 2.25 15.59 5.80
N GLU A 175 1.43 15.55 4.74
CA GLU A 175 -0.01 15.36 4.84
C GLU A 175 -0.36 13.87 4.86
N THR A 176 -1.21 13.46 5.81
CA THR A 176 -1.78 12.10 5.80
C THR A 176 -2.67 11.94 4.55
N PRO A 177 -2.45 10.91 3.71
CA PRO A 177 -3.28 10.70 2.54
C PRO A 177 -4.75 10.50 2.92
N LYS A 178 -5.65 11.24 2.27
CA LYS A 178 -7.10 11.03 2.38
C LYS A 178 -7.53 9.92 1.41
N ALA A 179 -8.62 9.22 1.75
CA ALA A 179 -9.27 8.34 0.80
C ALA A 179 -9.72 9.15 -0.43
N ASP A 180 -9.27 8.75 -1.61
CA ASP A 180 -9.44 9.47 -2.88
C ASP A 180 -10.26 8.69 -3.91
N GLY A 181 -10.97 7.65 -3.44
CA GLY A 181 -11.80 6.79 -4.29
C GLY A 181 -10.99 5.84 -5.20
N ARG A 182 -9.69 5.63 -4.96
CA ARG A 182 -8.92 4.62 -5.73
C ARG A 182 -9.39 3.18 -5.48
N ILE A 183 -10.05 2.93 -4.35
CA ILE A 183 -10.73 1.66 -4.06
C ILE A 183 -12.16 1.99 -3.65
N VAL A 184 -13.14 1.42 -4.35
CA VAL A 184 -14.57 1.63 -4.05
C VAL A 184 -15.27 0.28 -3.88
N ARG A 185 -15.91 0.08 -2.72
CA ARG A 185 -16.87 -1.00 -2.50
C ARG A 185 -18.23 -0.53 -3.03
N THR A 186 -18.82 -1.25 -3.97
CA THR A 186 -20.08 -0.81 -4.61
C THR A 186 -21.33 -1.32 -3.93
N ASN A 187 -21.22 -2.34 -3.08
CA ASN A 187 -22.33 -2.83 -2.27
C ASN A 187 -22.30 -2.17 -0.88
N ALA A 188 -23.45 -1.68 -0.42
CA ALA A 188 -23.62 -1.07 0.90
C ALA A 188 -23.72 -2.15 1.98
#